data_AF-A0A2K0WMV6-F1
#
_entry.id   AF-A0A2K0WMV6-F1
#
_cell.length_a   1.000
_cell.length_b   1.000
_cell.length_c   1.000
_cell.angle_alpha   90.00
_cell.angle_beta   90.00
_cell.angle_gamma   90.00
#
_symmetry.space_group_name_H-M   'P 1'
#
loop_
_entity.id
_entity.type
_entity.pdbx_description
1 polymer ?
#
loop_
_entity_poly.entity_id
_entity_poly.type
_entity_poly.pdbx_seq_one_letter_code
_entity_poly.pdbx_strand_id
1 'polypeptide(L)'
;MTIVCIHTSPRSLEDLGGLHLPELEAQSKEHFLENFALEICGIAFTAKVPSVLVNAFGPIAFCARFIKAEASQQELIRQLLACKSTIGWPVERLIGDLKTSWRMDQE
;
A
#
# COMPACT_ATOMS: atom_id res chain seq x y z
N MET A 1 -8.05 -7.25 -16.31
CA MET A 1 -7.22 -6.92 -15.13
C MET A 1 -6.68 -5.52 -15.35
N THR A 2 -7.34 -4.53 -14.76
CA THR A 2 -7.04 -3.11 -15.01
C THR A 2 -6.08 -2.63 -13.94
N ILE A 3 -4.87 -2.21 -14.34
CA ILE A 3 -3.88 -1.63 -13.43
C ILE A 3 -4.13 -0.11 -13.41
N VAL A 4 -4.69 0.40 -12.32
CA VAL A 4 -4.94 1.84 -12.13
C VAL A 4 -3.65 2.51 -11.67
N CYS A 5 -3.03 3.30 -12.55
CA CYS A 5 -1.88 4.14 -12.20
C CYS A 5 -2.36 5.47 -11.62
N ILE A 6 -2.12 5.70 -10.34
CA ILE A 6 -2.61 6.90 -9.61
C ILE A 6 -1.72 8.14 -9.84
N HIS A 7 -0.74 8.01 -10.74
CA HIS A 7 0.24 9.05 -11.07
C HIS A 7 0.23 9.45 -12.56
N THR A 8 -0.87 9.20 -13.29
CA THR A 8 -0.93 9.65 -14.67
C THR A 8 -1.27 11.15 -14.75
N SER A 9 -0.62 11.85 -15.68
CA SER A 9 -1.05 13.18 -16.10
C SER A 9 -2.51 13.13 -16.53
N PRO A 10 -3.34 14.18 -16.31
CA PRO A 10 -4.74 14.21 -16.76
C PRO A 10 -4.93 13.82 -18.23
N ARG A 11 -3.93 14.07 -19.08
CA ARG A 11 -3.93 13.68 -20.51
C ARG A 11 -3.85 12.16 -20.74
N SER A 12 -3.27 11.41 -19.82
CA SER A 12 -3.18 9.95 -19.88
C SER A 12 -4.42 9.23 -19.29
N LEU A 13 -5.38 9.98 -18.72
CA LEU A 13 -6.71 9.48 -18.36
C LEU A 13 -7.67 9.48 -19.56
N GLU A 14 -7.44 10.33 -20.56
CA GLU A 14 -8.24 10.35 -21.80
C GLU A 14 -8.11 9.03 -22.59
N ASP A 15 -6.92 8.40 -22.54
CA ASP A 15 -6.67 7.07 -23.12
C ASP A 15 -7.34 5.91 -22.35
N LEU A 16 -7.81 6.17 -21.12
CA LEU A 16 -8.54 5.22 -20.27
C LEU A 16 -10.07 5.40 -20.34
N GLY A 17 -10.56 6.19 -21.31
CA GLY A 17 -11.94 6.69 -21.44
C GLY A 17 -13.10 5.69 -21.50
N GLY A 18 -12.90 4.42 -21.14
CA GLY A 18 -13.94 3.42 -20.95
C GLY A 18 -14.18 2.97 -19.51
N LEU A 19 -13.42 3.45 -18.51
CA LEU A 19 -13.56 3.01 -17.13
C LEU A 19 -14.39 4.00 -16.31
N HIS A 20 -15.71 3.78 -16.33
CA HIS A 20 -16.63 4.39 -15.36
C HIS A 20 -16.29 3.84 -13.96
N LEU A 21 -15.54 4.61 -13.15
CA LEU A 21 -15.27 4.34 -11.73
C LEU A 21 -16.15 5.26 -10.86
N PRO A 22 -17.44 4.94 -10.69
CA PRO A 22 -18.39 5.81 -9.97
C PRO A 22 -17.99 6.02 -8.50
N GLU A 23 -17.15 5.16 -7.94
CA GLU A 23 -16.61 5.30 -6.57
C GLU A 23 -15.52 6.37 -6.44
N LEU A 24 -14.87 6.77 -7.54
CA LEU A 24 -13.83 7.81 -7.53
C LEU A 24 -14.44 9.22 -7.39
N GLU A 25 -15.67 9.42 -7.85
CA GLU A 25 -16.36 10.72 -7.80
C GLU A 25 -16.96 11.01 -6.41
N ALA A 26 -17.16 9.98 -5.58
CA ALA A 26 -17.83 10.09 -4.27
C ALA A 26 -16.88 10.09 -3.06
N GLN A 27 -15.62 9.65 -3.23
CA GLN A 27 -14.65 9.55 -2.13
C GLN A 27 -13.56 10.61 -2.27
N SER A 28 -13.07 11.11 -1.14
CA SER A 28 -11.89 11.98 -1.16
C SER A 28 -10.69 11.20 -1.73
N LYS A 29 -9.82 11.89 -2.47
CA LYS A 29 -8.62 11.29 -3.05
C LYS A 29 -7.77 10.57 -1.99
N GLU A 30 -7.72 11.08 -0.76
CA GLU A 30 -6.98 10.41 0.32
C GLU A 30 -7.63 9.09 0.75
N HIS A 31 -8.97 9.04 0.85
CA HIS A 31 -9.67 7.81 1.22
C HIS A 31 -9.54 6.74 0.15
N PHE A 32 -9.60 7.14 -1.12
CA PHE A 32 -9.33 6.27 -2.25
C PHE A 32 -7.92 5.66 -2.18
N LEU A 33 -6.89 6.48 -1.95
CA LEU A 33 -5.50 6.02 -1.82
C LEU A 33 -5.30 5.07 -0.63
N GLU A 34 -5.94 5.36 0.50
CA GLU A 34 -5.91 4.52 1.69
C GLU A 34 -6.53 3.15 1.42
N ASN A 35 -7.69 3.09 0.74
CA ASN A 35 -8.35 1.83 0.39
C ASN A 35 -7.46 0.94 -0.51
N PHE A 36 -6.83 1.52 -1.54
CA PHE A 36 -5.88 0.78 -2.38
C PHE A 36 -4.65 0.31 -1.60
N ALA A 37 -4.12 1.13 -0.68
CA ALA A 37 -3.00 0.74 0.14
C ALA A 37 -3.34 -0.49 1.01
N LEU A 38 -4.53 -0.49 1.62
CA LEU A 38 -5.04 -1.60 2.42
C LEU A 38 -5.25 -2.87 1.56
N GLU A 39 -5.82 -2.74 0.36
CA GLU A 39 -6.00 -3.88 -0.54
C GLU A 39 -4.67 -4.49 -1.00
N ILE A 40 -3.72 -3.67 -1.43
CA ILE A 40 -2.40 -4.14 -1.87
C ILE A 40 -1.68 -4.87 -0.73
N CYS A 41 -1.66 -4.28 0.47
CA CYS A 41 -1.07 -4.92 1.64
C CYS A 41 -1.80 -6.22 2.00
N GLY A 42 -3.14 -6.19 2.02
CA GLY A 42 -3.98 -7.35 2.32
C GLY A 42 -3.73 -8.52 1.37
N ILE A 43 -3.71 -8.26 0.06
CA ILE A 43 -3.43 -9.28 -0.96
C ILE A 43 -2.03 -9.87 -0.76
N ALA A 44 -1.02 -9.03 -0.53
CA ALA A 44 0.36 -9.48 -0.34
C ALA A 44 0.50 -10.43 0.86
N PHE A 45 -0.04 -10.06 2.03
CA PHE A 45 0.08 -10.87 3.25
C PHE A 45 -0.82 -12.10 3.26
N THR A 46 -2.01 -12.03 2.65
CA THR A 46 -2.93 -13.17 2.58
C THR A 46 -2.51 -14.22 1.56
N ALA A 47 -1.73 -13.85 0.54
CA ALA A 47 -1.21 -14.80 -0.45
C ALA A 47 -0.39 -15.93 0.18
N LYS A 48 0.28 -15.70 1.32
CA LYS A 48 1.13 -16.68 2.02
C LYS A 48 2.18 -17.36 1.13
N VAL A 49 2.58 -16.71 0.03
CA VAL A 49 3.60 -17.18 -0.89
C VAL A 49 4.84 -16.28 -0.75
N PRO A 50 6.02 -16.82 -0.37
CA PRO A 50 7.23 -16.02 -0.16
C PRO A 50 7.63 -15.13 -1.34
N SER A 51 7.49 -15.62 -2.57
CA SER A 51 7.82 -14.84 -3.78
C SER A 51 6.86 -13.68 -4.01
N VAL A 52 5.59 -13.80 -3.63
CA VAL A 52 4.62 -12.69 -3.71
C VAL A 52 5.00 -11.60 -2.72
N LEU A 53 5.35 -11.96 -1.48
CA LEU A 53 5.76 -11.01 -0.45
C LEU A 53 7.00 -10.20 -0.84
N VAL A 54 8.05 -10.87 -1.32
CA VAL A 54 9.30 -10.19 -1.75
C VAL A 54 9.02 -9.21 -2.90
N ASN A 55 8.19 -9.61 -3.87
CA ASN A 55 7.82 -8.74 -4.99
C ASN A 55 6.87 -7.60 -4.59
N ALA A 56 6.10 -7.77 -3.52
CA ALA A 56 5.16 -6.78 -3.04
C ALA A 56 5.81 -5.67 -2.20
N PHE A 57 7.07 -5.80 -1.78
CA PHE A 57 7.69 -4.78 -0.91
C PHE A 57 7.86 -3.42 -1.55
N GLY A 58 8.18 -3.33 -2.83
CA GLY A 58 8.21 -2.04 -3.54
C GLY A 58 6.83 -1.36 -3.51
N PRO A 59 5.77 -2.05 -3.96
CA PRO A 59 4.40 -1.56 -3.84
C PRO A 59 3.99 -1.17 -2.42
N ILE A 60 4.25 -2.02 -1.42
CA ILE A 60 3.94 -1.75 0.00
C ILE A 60 4.67 -0.50 0.49
N ALA A 61 5.97 -0.37 0.21
CA ALA A 61 6.77 0.79 0.61
C ALA A 61 6.22 2.12 0.08
N PHE A 62 5.64 2.08 -1.12
CA PHE A 62 5.02 3.24 -1.73
C PHE A 62 3.62 3.50 -1.16
N CYS A 63 2.71 2.51 -1.25
CA CYS A 63 1.29 2.72 -0.98
C CYS A 63 0.96 2.78 0.51
N ALA A 64 1.66 2.04 1.37
CA ALA A 64 1.33 1.99 2.80
C ALA A 64 1.44 3.35 3.50
N ARG A 65 2.20 4.29 2.93
CA ARG A 65 2.30 5.68 3.41
C ARG A 65 0.94 6.41 3.43
N PHE A 66 -0.04 5.95 2.66
CA PHE A 66 -1.38 6.51 2.62
C PHE A 66 -2.32 5.95 3.70
N ILE A 67 -1.92 4.91 4.43
CA ILE A 67 -2.71 4.34 5.53
C ILE A 67 -2.72 5.32 6.70
N LYS A 68 -3.92 5.72 7.15
CA LYS A 68 -4.13 6.67 8.25
C LYS A 68 -4.60 5.97 9.52
N ALA A 69 -5.42 4.92 9.38
CA ALA A 69 -5.91 4.18 10.53
C ALA A 69 -4.76 3.53 11.30
N GLU A 70 -4.55 3.94 12.55
CA GLU A 70 -3.46 3.46 13.40
C GLU A 70 -3.50 1.93 13.57
N ALA A 71 -4.68 1.36 13.75
CA ALA A 71 -4.86 -0.10 13.83
C ALA A 71 -4.32 -0.82 12.59
N SER A 72 -4.52 -0.24 11.40
CA SER A 72 -4.01 -0.78 10.14
C SER A 72 -2.50 -0.60 10.01
N GLN A 73 -1.95 0.51 10.50
CA GLN A 73 -0.49 0.73 10.55
C GLN A 73 0.19 -0.29 11.46
N GLN A 74 -0.36 -0.53 12.66
CA GLN A 74 0.15 -1.52 13.61
C GLN A 74 0.07 -2.95 13.05
N GLU A 75 -1.05 -3.31 12.43
CA GLU A 75 -1.20 -4.61 11.78
C GLU A 75 -0.19 -4.79 10.64
N LEU A 76 0.04 -3.76 9.82
CA LEU A 76 1.05 -3.78 8.77
C LEU A 76 2.46 -4.01 9.35
N ILE A 77 2.84 -3.30 10.41
CA ILE A 77 4.12 -3.51 11.10
C ILE A 77 4.23 -4.96 11.60
N ARG A 78 3.17 -5.47 12.24
CA ARG A 78 3.13 -6.84 12.77
C ARG A 78 3.35 -7.87 11.65
N GLN A 79 2.70 -7.69 10.50
CA GLN A 79 2.83 -8.58 9.34
C GLN A 79 4.23 -8.50 8.71
N LEU A 80 4.80 -7.29 8.57
CA LEU A 80 6.16 -7.11 8.06
C LEU A 80 7.19 -7.83 8.95
N LEU A 81 7.07 -7.67 10.28
CA LEU A 81 7.93 -8.38 11.23
C LEU A 81 7.76 -9.89 11.16
N ALA A 82 6.53 -10.39 11.02
CA ALA A 82 6.25 -11.82 10.87
C ALA A 82 6.84 -12.40 9.57
N CYS A 83 6.94 -11.60 8.51
CA CYS A 83 7.55 -12.04 7.25
C CYS A 83 9.07 -12.19 7.38
N LYS A 84 9.74 -11.38 8.21
CA LYS A 84 11.22 -11.34 8.34
C LYS A 84 11.84 -12.74 8.43
N SER A 85 11.31 -13.60 9.28
CA SER A 85 11.85 -14.95 9.51
C SER A 85 11.77 -15.87 8.29
N THR A 86 10.79 -15.63 7.42
CA THR A 86 10.46 -16.52 6.29
C THR A 86 11.22 -16.17 5.03
N ILE A 87 11.54 -14.89 4.81
CA ILE A 87 12.10 -14.39 3.56
C ILE A 87 13.50 -13.75 3.69
N GLY A 88 13.98 -13.49 4.91
CA GLY A 88 15.31 -12.92 5.15
C GLY A 88 15.50 -11.47 4.67
N TRP A 89 14.42 -10.76 4.32
CA TRP A 89 14.48 -9.37 3.86
C TRP A 89 14.60 -8.39 5.04
N PRO A 90 15.38 -7.30 4.93
CA PRO A 90 15.54 -6.29 5.98
C PRO A 90 14.32 -5.37 6.06
N VAL A 91 13.24 -5.86 6.66
CA VAL A 91 11.96 -5.14 6.80
C VAL A 91 12.04 -3.96 7.78
N GLU A 92 13.06 -3.88 8.64
CA GLU A 92 13.21 -2.84 9.65
C GLU A 92 13.35 -1.44 9.03
N ARG A 93 14.12 -1.34 7.94
CA ARG A 93 14.31 -0.07 7.23
C ARG A 93 12.97 0.42 6.66
N LEU A 94 12.23 -0.49 6.03
CA LEU A 94 10.89 -0.21 5.52
C LEU A 94 9.95 0.26 6.63
N ILE A 95 9.94 -0.43 7.77
CA ILE A 95 9.12 -0.04 8.93
C ILE A 95 9.51 1.36 9.43
N GLY A 96 10.80 1.66 9.51
CA GLY A 96 11.29 2.99 9.91
C GLY A 96 10.83 4.11 8.98
N ASP A 97 10.95 3.89 7.67
CA ASP A 97 10.49 4.84 6.64
C ASP A 97 8.96 5.05 6.73
N LEU A 98 8.19 3.98 6.96
CA LEU A 98 6.74 4.05 7.11
C LEU A 98 6.33 4.82 8.38
N LYS A 99 6.92 4.50 9.54
CA LYS A 99 6.69 5.24 10.79
C LYS A 99 6.96 6.74 10.62
N THR A 100 8.09 7.09 9.99
CA THR A 100 8.42 8.48 9.68
C THR A 100 7.37 9.12 8.78
N SER A 101 6.89 8.40 7.76
CA SER A 101 5.85 8.90 6.84
C SER A 101 4.50 9.14 7.50
N TRP A 102 4.15 8.29 8.47
CA TRP A 102 2.93 8.42 9.28
C TRP A 102 3.08 9.42 10.41
N ARG A 103 4.26 10.04 10.57
CA ARG A 103 4.62 10.90 11.70
C ARG A 103 4.46 10.18 13.05
N MET A 104 4.70 8.87 13.06
CA MET A 104 4.90 8.10 14.27
C MET A 104 6.31 8.39 14.80
N ASP A 105 6.58 9.64 15.19
CA ASP A 105 7.82 10.02 15.85
C ASP A 105 7.58 10.30 17.33
N GLN A 106 8.16 9.38 18.13
CA GLN A 106 8.89 9.59 19.39
C GLN A 106 8.11 10.12 20.60
N GLU A 107 7.52 9.18 21.35
CA GLU A 107 7.56 9.23 22.82
C GLU A 107 8.75 8.41 23.34
#